data_AF-A0A1E1LZV7-F1
#
_entry.id   AF-A0A1E1LZV7-F1
#
_cell.length_a   1.000
_cell.length_b   1.000
_cell.length_c   1.000
_cell.angle_alpha   90.00
_cell.angle_beta   90.00
_cell.angle_gamma   90.00
#
_symmetry.space_group_name_H-M   'P 1'
#
loop_
_entity.id
_entity.type
_entity.pdbx_description
1 polymer ?
#
loop_
_entity_poly.entity_id
_entity_poly.type
_entity_poly.pdbx_seq_one_letter_code
_entity_poly.pdbx_strand_id
1 'polypeptide(L)'
;MASYPEILYPYEGLPAGTLFRVFELLSGSDDNPISVTQMQRIYTNAKAVLIWVGPDSDHHQARIAIDSIFIISEFLCQNLRIPSSDLGSVDNLYQEIMAKANSLLPVPNECEFSTEAMWKSLVWFYKYPYFTRVWAIQEVNANKERLLYCGYEKVSWDRVSLVACYIIMETAFSKAFGFSDAYC
;
A
#
# COMPACT_ATOMS: atom_id res chain seq x y z
N MET A 1 28.73 -0.01 -10.34
CA MET A 1 28.49 0.70 -9.06
C MET A 1 27.48 1.79 -9.32
N ALA A 2 26.20 1.53 -9.05
CA ALA A 2 25.18 2.57 -9.15
C ALA A 2 25.27 3.45 -7.89
N SER A 3 25.59 4.73 -8.07
CA SER A 3 25.51 5.73 -7.01
C SER A 3 24.03 6.07 -6.82
N TYR A 4 23.50 5.77 -5.64
CA TYR A 4 22.15 6.14 -5.25
C TYR A 4 22.18 7.57 -4.68
N PRO A 5 21.21 8.43 -5.02
CA PRO A 5 21.13 9.77 -4.45
C PRO A 5 20.75 9.70 -2.98
N GLU A 6 21.53 10.34 -2.11
CA GLU A 6 21.16 10.64 -0.73
C GLU A 6 20.04 11.67 -0.73
N ILE A 7 18.78 11.20 -0.70
CA ILE A 7 17.63 12.06 -0.46
C ILE A 7 17.34 12.04 1.04
N LEU A 8 17.81 13.08 1.75
CA LEU A 8 17.44 13.39 3.13
C LEU A 8 15.98 13.84 3.15
N TYR A 9 15.08 12.99 3.66
CA TYR A 9 13.69 13.36 3.87
C TYR A 9 13.57 14.16 5.18
N PRO A 10 13.03 15.39 5.16
CA PRO A 10 12.72 16.11 6.38
C PRO A 10 11.61 15.37 7.14
N TYR A 11 11.86 15.11 8.42
CA TYR A 11 10.94 14.47 9.35
C TYR A 11 9.80 15.45 9.67
N GLU A 12 8.69 15.38 8.94
CA GLU A 12 7.45 16.04 9.33
C GLU A 12 6.68 15.14 10.29
N GLY A 13 6.51 15.65 11.52
CA GLY A 13 6.03 14.91 12.68
C GLY A 13 4.64 14.32 12.49
N LEU A 14 4.51 13.05 12.87
CA LEU A 14 3.26 12.35 13.07
C LEU A 14 2.35 13.08 14.08
N PRO A 15 1.03 12.87 14.04
CA PRO A 15 0.10 13.45 15.01
C PRO A 15 0.52 13.17 16.46
N ALA A 16 0.48 14.22 17.29
CA ALA A 16 0.81 14.11 18.70
C ALA A 16 -0.12 13.10 19.40
N GLY A 17 0.45 12.01 19.88
CA GLY A 17 -0.27 10.94 20.59
C GLY A 17 -0.23 9.58 19.91
N THR A 18 0.32 9.47 18.70
CA THR A 18 0.55 8.16 18.06
C THR A 18 2.03 7.79 18.05
N LEU A 19 2.43 6.88 18.93
CA LEU A 19 3.79 6.32 18.97
C LEU A 19 3.98 5.35 17.80
N PHE A 20 4.22 5.85 16.59
CA PHE A 20 4.78 5.02 15.52
C PHE A 20 6.29 5.15 15.53
N ARG A 21 6.90 4.29 16.34
CA ARG A 21 8.33 4.07 16.38
C ARG A 21 8.68 3.06 15.27
N VAL A 22 9.20 3.54 14.15
CA VAL A 22 10.38 2.87 13.57
C VAL A 22 11.58 3.38 14.39
N PHE A 23 11.60 2.99 15.66
CA PHE A 23 12.68 3.25 16.62
C PHE A 23 13.10 1.87 17.12
N GLU A 24 13.75 1.12 16.24
CA GLU A 24 14.82 0.24 16.67
C GLU A 24 15.93 0.25 15.63
N LEU A 25 16.53 1.44 15.49
CA LEU A 25 17.97 1.52 15.36
C LEU A 25 18.42 2.09 16.69
N LEU A 26 18.47 1.24 17.73
CA LEU A 26 19.67 0.49 18.06
C LEU A 26 20.89 1.36 17.81
N SER A 27 21.38 1.90 18.92
CA SER A 27 22.69 2.52 19.10
C SER A 27 23.79 1.71 18.41
N GLY A 28 23.98 1.95 17.11
CA GLY A 28 25.26 1.76 16.46
C GLY A 28 26.08 2.97 16.81
N SER A 29 27.09 2.77 17.66
CA SER A 29 28.24 3.66 17.74
C SER A 29 28.65 4.15 16.35
N ASP A 30 28.74 5.46 16.20
CA ASP A 30 29.51 6.21 15.19
C ASP A 30 29.28 5.87 13.69
N ASP A 31 28.66 6.83 12.99
CA ASP A 31 28.86 7.20 11.58
C ASP A 31 28.64 6.18 10.43
N ASN A 32 28.17 4.95 10.68
CA ASN A 32 27.93 3.99 9.60
C ASN A 32 26.45 3.94 9.14
N PRO A 33 26.16 4.23 7.86
CA PRO A 33 24.81 4.11 7.32
C PRO A 33 24.35 2.65 7.31
N ILE A 34 23.06 2.44 7.58
CA ILE A 34 22.47 1.11 7.68
C ILE A 34 22.41 0.49 6.28
N SER A 35 22.97 -0.71 6.16
CA SER A 35 22.96 -1.47 4.92
C SER A 35 21.59 -2.08 4.63
N VAL A 36 21.32 -2.36 3.34
CA VAL A 36 20.15 -3.11 2.86
C VAL A 36 19.91 -4.39 3.66
N THR A 37 20.98 -5.14 3.93
CA THR A 37 20.92 -6.42 4.65
C THR A 37 20.48 -6.25 6.11
N GLN A 38 20.84 -5.14 6.74
CA GLN A 38 20.42 -4.83 8.11
C GLN A 38 18.93 -4.43 8.16
N MET A 39 18.46 -3.64 7.21
CA MET A 39 17.03 -3.28 7.10
C MET A 39 16.14 -4.52 6.90
N GLN A 40 16.55 -5.41 6.00
CA GLN A 40 15.83 -6.67 5.78
C GLN A 40 15.71 -7.48 7.09
N ARG A 41 16.80 -7.60 7.86
CA ARG A 41 16.79 -8.29 9.15
C ARG A 41 15.85 -7.64 10.16
N ILE A 42 15.79 -6.31 10.22
CA ILE A 42 14.90 -5.59 11.13
C ILE A 42 13.44 -5.91 10.80
N TYR A 43 13.03 -5.74 9.55
CA TYR A 43 11.64 -5.98 9.17
C TYR A 43 11.23 -7.46 9.31
N THR A 44 12.14 -8.38 9.00
CA THR A 44 11.87 -9.82 9.16
C THR A 44 11.65 -10.23 10.62
N ASN A 45 12.37 -9.62 11.56
CA ASN A 45 12.23 -9.94 12.99
C ASN A 45 11.20 -9.06 13.71
N ALA A 46 10.66 -8.04 13.03
CA ALA A 46 9.62 -7.20 13.60
C ALA A 46 8.35 -8.02 13.89
N LYS A 47 7.58 -7.62 14.90
CA LYS A 47 6.25 -8.20 15.12
C LYS A 47 5.27 -7.74 14.03
N ALA A 48 5.34 -6.47 13.68
CA ALA A 48 4.56 -5.87 12.61
C ALA A 48 5.34 -4.71 11.98
N VAL A 49 5.01 -4.40 10.73
CA VAL A 49 5.54 -3.25 9.98
C VAL A 49 4.43 -2.22 9.84
N LEU A 50 4.70 -1.02 10.32
CA LEU A 50 3.75 0.10 10.28
C LEU A 50 4.22 1.07 9.20
N ILE A 51 3.39 1.24 8.18
CA ILE A 51 3.69 2.02 6.98
C ILE A 51 2.97 3.35 7.10
N TRP A 52 3.71 4.46 7.08
CA TRP A 52 3.13 5.81 7.01
C TRP A 52 3.26 6.35 5.59
N VAL A 53 2.11 6.52 4.92
CA VAL A 53 2.07 6.99 3.53
C VAL A 53 2.10 8.51 3.45
N GLY A 54 1.43 9.20 4.37
CA GLY A 54 1.34 10.65 4.39
C GLY A 54 0.15 11.15 5.21
N PRO A 55 0.03 12.48 5.38
CA PRO A 55 -1.12 13.10 6.03
C PRO A 55 -2.42 12.88 5.25
N ASP A 56 -3.57 13.22 5.83
CA ASP A 56 -4.80 13.34 5.06
C ASP A 56 -4.77 14.64 4.22
N SER A 57 -5.61 14.70 3.20
CA SER A 57 -5.91 15.94 2.47
C SER A 57 -6.87 16.83 3.27
N ASP A 58 -6.89 18.12 2.94
CA ASP A 58 -7.88 19.08 3.47
C ASP A 58 -9.34 18.70 3.18
N HIS A 59 -9.58 17.79 2.23
CA HIS A 59 -10.90 17.31 1.83
C HIS A 59 -11.24 15.93 2.39
N HIS A 60 -10.49 15.44 3.39
CA HIS A 60 -10.69 14.14 4.04
C HIS A 60 -10.73 12.93 3.09
N GLN A 61 -9.91 12.97 2.04
CA GLN A 61 -9.79 11.90 1.04
C GLN A 61 -9.29 10.57 1.63
N ALA A 62 -8.52 10.59 2.74
CA ALA A 62 -8.00 9.36 3.35
C ALA A 62 -9.14 8.42 3.75
N ARG A 63 -10.20 8.95 4.39
CA ARG A 63 -11.34 8.12 4.81
C ARG A 63 -12.02 7.46 3.62
N ILE A 64 -12.28 8.24 2.58
CA ILE A 64 -12.95 7.75 1.36
C ILE A 64 -12.08 6.70 0.68
N ALA A 65 -10.76 6.94 0.57
CA ALA A 65 -9.84 5.99 -0.06
C ALA A 65 -9.76 4.68 0.73
N ILE A 66 -9.63 4.74 2.06
CA ILE A 66 -9.57 3.55 2.90
C ILE A 66 -10.89 2.77 2.87
N ASP A 67 -12.04 3.42 3.01
CA ASP A 67 -13.36 2.77 2.89
C ASP A 67 -13.53 2.13 1.50
N SER A 68 -13.06 2.82 0.44
CA SER A 68 -13.05 2.28 -0.92
C SER A 68 -12.17 1.03 -1.06
N ILE A 69 -10.98 1.04 -0.45
CA ILE A 69 -10.10 -0.14 -0.42
C ILE A 69 -10.79 -1.32 0.27
N PHE A 70 -11.49 -1.08 1.37
CA PHE A 70 -12.26 -2.14 2.04
C PHE A 70 -13.37 -2.69 1.15
N ILE A 71 -14.19 -1.84 0.53
CA ILE A 71 -15.29 -2.24 -0.34
C ILE A 71 -14.78 -3.09 -1.51
N ILE A 72 -13.75 -2.61 -2.22
CA ILE A 72 -13.21 -3.30 -3.38
C ILE A 72 -12.54 -4.61 -2.95
N SER A 73 -11.74 -4.60 -1.88
CA SER A 73 -11.05 -5.82 -1.43
C SER A 73 -12.02 -6.90 -0.94
N GLU A 74 -13.10 -6.55 -0.24
CA GLU A 74 -14.15 -7.51 0.14
C GLU A 74 -14.85 -8.10 -1.09
N PHE A 75 -15.20 -7.25 -2.06
CA PHE A 75 -15.75 -7.71 -3.33
C PHE A 75 -14.82 -8.70 -4.04
N LEU A 76 -13.52 -8.40 -4.12
CA LEU A 76 -12.53 -9.27 -4.75
C LEU A 76 -12.37 -10.59 -4.00
N CYS A 77 -12.27 -10.55 -2.66
CA CYS A 77 -12.21 -11.75 -1.82
C CYS A 77 -13.41 -12.67 -2.05
N GLN A 78 -14.62 -12.11 -2.13
CA GLN A 78 -15.85 -12.88 -2.37
C GLN A 78 -15.86 -13.53 -3.75
N ASN A 79 -15.52 -12.79 -4.81
CA ASN A 79 -15.52 -13.31 -6.18
C ASN A 79 -14.40 -14.32 -6.43
N LEU A 80 -13.22 -14.10 -5.85
CA LEU A 80 -12.06 -14.97 -6.00
C LEU A 80 -12.08 -16.18 -5.04
N ARG A 81 -13.02 -16.19 -4.09
CA ARG A 81 -13.17 -17.17 -3.00
C ARG A 81 -11.91 -17.25 -2.11
N ILE A 82 -11.33 -16.10 -1.82
CA ILE A 82 -10.16 -15.95 -0.95
C ILE A 82 -10.65 -15.45 0.42
N PRO A 83 -10.36 -16.14 1.53
CA PRO A 83 -10.65 -15.61 2.86
C PRO A 83 -9.86 -14.32 3.11
N SER A 84 -10.52 -13.30 3.67
CA SER A 84 -9.84 -12.02 3.97
C SER A 84 -8.71 -12.15 5.00
N SER A 85 -8.69 -13.23 5.78
CA SER A 85 -7.59 -13.61 6.69
C SER A 85 -6.32 -14.07 5.96
N ASP A 86 -6.46 -14.55 4.72
CA ASP A 86 -5.39 -15.28 4.03
C ASP A 86 -4.60 -14.37 3.09
N LEU A 87 -5.04 -13.11 2.91
CA LEU A 87 -4.42 -12.15 1.99
C LEU A 87 -2.92 -11.95 2.23
N GLY A 88 -2.46 -11.97 3.49
CA GLY A 88 -1.04 -11.87 3.84
C GLY A 88 -0.21 -13.15 3.62
N SER A 89 -0.86 -14.26 3.27
CA SER A 89 -0.24 -15.56 3.02
C SER A 89 -0.20 -15.94 1.54
N VAL A 90 -0.87 -15.18 0.67
CA VAL A 90 -0.88 -15.45 -0.77
C VAL A 90 0.39 -14.89 -1.41
N ASP A 91 1.47 -15.68 -1.43
CA ASP A 91 2.74 -15.33 -2.08
C ASP A 91 2.61 -15.13 -3.62
N ASN A 92 1.40 -15.21 -4.17
CA ASN A 92 1.07 -15.12 -5.60
C ASN A 92 -0.26 -14.38 -5.87
N LEU A 93 -0.68 -13.44 -5.01
CA LEU A 93 -1.96 -12.76 -5.15
C LEU A 93 -2.17 -12.16 -6.55
N TYR A 94 -1.13 -11.53 -7.09
CA TYR A 94 -1.13 -11.03 -8.47
C TYR A 94 -1.43 -12.12 -9.51
N GLN A 95 -0.78 -13.29 -9.40
CA GLN A 95 -1.00 -14.41 -10.32
C GLN A 95 -2.40 -15.00 -10.19
N GLU A 96 -2.94 -15.06 -8.96
CA GLU A 96 -4.31 -15.55 -8.75
C GLU A 96 -5.36 -14.61 -9.35
N ILE A 97 -5.21 -13.30 -9.17
CA ILE A 97 -6.11 -12.33 -9.78
C ILE A 97 -5.96 -12.42 -11.30
N MET A 98 -4.74 -12.43 -11.83
CA MET A 98 -4.49 -12.56 -13.28
C MET A 98 -5.10 -13.83 -13.88
N ALA A 99 -5.04 -14.96 -13.16
CA ALA A 99 -5.60 -16.23 -13.62
C ALA A 99 -7.14 -16.24 -13.62
N LYS A 100 -7.77 -15.47 -12.74
CA LYS A 100 -9.23 -15.48 -12.50
C LYS A 100 -9.96 -14.26 -13.07
N ALA A 101 -9.27 -13.17 -13.38
CA ALA A 101 -9.90 -11.89 -13.68
C ALA A 101 -10.72 -11.91 -14.97
N ASN A 102 -10.18 -12.49 -16.05
CA ASN A 102 -10.83 -12.47 -17.36
C ASN A 102 -12.17 -13.24 -17.39
N SER A 103 -12.51 -14.03 -16.36
CA SER A 103 -13.74 -14.82 -16.32
C SER A 103 -14.63 -14.55 -15.10
N LEU A 104 -14.08 -14.01 -14.01
CA LEU A 104 -14.81 -13.85 -12.74
C LEU A 104 -14.93 -12.41 -12.25
N LEU A 105 -14.13 -11.48 -12.76
CA LEU A 105 -14.13 -10.10 -12.28
C LEU A 105 -14.70 -9.16 -13.35
N PRO A 106 -15.72 -8.35 -13.02
CA PRO A 106 -16.19 -7.28 -13.90
C PRO A 106 -15.15 -6.17 -14.02
N VAL A 107 -15.35 -5.25 -14.97
CA VAL A 107 -14.52 -4.06 -15.08
C VAL A 107 -14.81 -3.14 -13.87
N PRO A 108 -13.80 -2.51 -13.22
CA PRO A 108 -14.01 -1.77 -11.99
C PRO A 108 -15.11 -0.70 -12.04
N ASN A 109 -15.27 0.02 -13.17
CA ASN A 109 -16.30 1.05 -13.31
C ASN A 109 -17.72 0.51 -13.51
N GLU A 110 -17.89 -0.77 -13.79
CA GLU A 110 -19.20 -1.42 -14.01
C GLU A 110 -19.76 -2.03 -12.72
N CYS A 111 -18.97 -2.11 -11.66
CA CYS A 111 -19.42 -2.61 -10.36
C CYS A 111 -20.44 -1.67 -9.71
N GLU A 112 -21.43 -2.22 -9.00
CA GLU A 112 -22.46 -1.44 -8.31
C GLU A 112 -21.89 -0.47 -7.26
N PHE A 113 -20.74 -0.78 -6.66
CA PHE A 113 -20.07 0.08 -5.69
C PHE A 113 -19.31 1.26 -6.32
N SER A 114 -19.16 1.29 -7.65
CA SER A 114 -18.35 2.27 -8.37
C SER A 114 -18.94 3.68 -8.25
N THR A 115 -18.14 4.61 -7.73
CA THR A 115 -18.52 6.04 -7.66
C THR A 115 -17.34 6.93 -8.06
N GLU A 116 -17.62 8.13 -8.58
CA GLU A 116 -16.58 9.08 -8.96
C GLU A 116 -15.69 9.48 -7.77
N ALA A 117 -16.31 9.70 -6.59
CA ALA A 117 -15.60 10.06 -5.36
C ALA A 117 -14.61 8.96 -4.93
N MET A 118 -15.01 7.70 -5.04
CA MET A 118 -14.14 6.54 -4.77
C MET A 118 -12.90 6.58 -5.65
N TRP A 119 -13.06 6.64 -6.96
CA TRP A 119 -11.91 6.60 -7.87
C TRP A 119 -11.00 7.81 -7.73
N LYS A 120 -11.57 9.01 -7.54
CA LYS A 120 -10.80 10.22 -7.27
C LYS A 120 -9.96 10.11 -6.00
N SER A 121 -10.54 9.55 -4.92
CA SER A 121 -9.82 9.35 -3.66
C SER A 121 -8.70 8.31 -3.79
N LEU A 122 -8.92 7.25 -4.57
CA LEU A 122 -7.92 6.21 -4.82
C LEU A 122 -6.77 6.75 -5.67
N VAL A 123 -7.04 7.54 -6.71
CA VAL A 123 -5.99 8.22 -7.49
C VAL A 123 -5.15 9.13 -6.61
N TRP A 124 -5.79 9.92 -5.74
CA TRP A 124 -5.08 10.74 -4.76
C TRP A 124 -4.20 9.89 -3.83
N PHE A 125 -4.75 8.79 -3.31
CA PHE A 125 -4.04 7.90 -2.40
C PHE A 125 -2.83 7.24 -3.07
N TYR A 126 -2.97 6.65 -4.26
CA TYR A 126 -1.85 6.03 -4.96
C TYR A 126 -0.83 7.01 -5.54
N LYS A 127 -1.09 8.32 -5.50
CA LYS A 127 -0.11 9.36 -5.86
C LYS A 127 0.89 9.68 -4.74
N TYR A 128 0.75 9.08 -3.57
CA TYR A 128 1.73 9.30 -2.50
C TYR A 128 3.13 8.78 -2.88
N PRO A 129 4.20 9.56 -2.67
CA PRO A 129 5.57 9.16 -3.02
C PRO A 129 6.03 7.86 -2.37
N TYR A 130 5.42 7.44 -1.25
CA TYR A 130 5.69 6.16 -0.61
C TYR A 130 5.69 5.00 -1.62
N PHE A 131 4.70 4.96 -2.52
CA PHE A 131 4.51 3.88 -3.49
C PHE A 131 5.61 3.82 -4.56
N THR A 132 6.41 4.89 -4.75
CA THR A 132 7.59 4.88 -5.65
C THR A 132 8.89 4.45 -4.97
N ARG A 133 8.89 4.25 -3.65
CA ARG A 133 10.12 3.98 -2.91
C ARG A 133 10.59 2.55 -3.17
N VAL A 134 11.82 2.40 -3.63
CA VAL A 134 12.48 1.08 -3.77
C VAL A 134 12.46 0.31 -2.44
N TRP A 135 12.58 1.03 -1.31
CA TRP A 135 12.57 0.45 0.03
C TRP A 135 11.20 -0.07 0.48
N ALA A 136 10.10 0.39 -0.12
CA ALA A 136 8.76 -0.13 0.16
C ALA A 136 8.69 -1.65 -0.13
N ILE A 137 9.46 -2.14 -1.10
CA ILE A 137 9.57 -3.57 -1.42
C ILE A 137 10.14 -4.38 -0.24
N GLN A 138 11.14 -3.85 0.46
CA GLN A 138 11.73 -4.54 1.62
C GLN A 138 10.81 -4.48 2.83
N GLU A 139 10.19 -3.32 3.06
CA GLU A 139 9.20 -3.11 4.13
C GLU A 139 8.03 -4.07 4.01
N VAL A 140 7.53 -4.26 2.79
CA VAL A 140 6.36 -5.11 2.56
C VAL A 140 6.75 -6.58 2.44
N ASN A 141 7.87 -6.96 1.84
CA ASN A 141 8.18 -8.39 1.65
C ASN A 141 8.77 -9.07 2.89
N ALA A 142 9.31 -8.31 3.84
CA ALA A 142 10.01 -8.89 4.97
C ALA A 142 9.09 -9.34 6.11
N ASN A 143 7.86 -8.83 6.21
CA ASN A 143 6.91 -9.17 7.26
C ASN A 143 5.49 -9.35 6.70
N LYS A 144 4.70 -10.25 7.28
CA LYS A 144 3.30 -10.47 6.86
C LYS A 144 2.32 -9.56 7.61
N GLU A 145 2.61 -9.18 8.85
CA GLU A 145 1.79 -8.24 9.62
C GLU A 145 2.15 -6.79 9.23
N ARG A 146 1.43 -6.24 8.25
CA ARG A 146 1.70 -4.93 7.68
C ARG A 146 0.47 -4.04 7.74
N LEU A 147 0.59 -2.91 8.42
CA LEU A 147 -0.49 -1.97 8.61
C LEU A 147 -0.09 -0.61 8.04
N LEU A 148 -0.86 -0.16 7.06
CA LEU A 148 -0.65 1.11 6.39
C LEU A 148 -1.54 2.18 7.01
N TYR A 149 -0.97 3.38 7.14
CA TYR A 149 -1.60 4.58 7.68
C TYR A 149 -1.56 5.71 6.66
N CYS A 150 -2.67 6.43 6.56
CA CYS A 150 -2.83 7.66 5.79
C CYS A 150 -3.67 8.63 6.63
N GLY A 151 -3.06 9.70 7.14
CA GLY A 151 -3.71 10.50 8.17
C GLY A 151 -4.04 9.66 9.42
N TYR A 152 -5.28 9.70 9.89
CA TYR A 152 -5.73 8.87 11.01
C TYR A 152 -6.31 7.52 10.59
N GLU A 153 -6.45 7.30 9.29
CA GLU A 153 -7.05 6.09 8.73
C GLU A 153 -5.99 5.02 8.53
N LYS A 154 -6.43 3.75 8.57
CA LYS A 154 -5.53 2.60 8.48
C LYS A 154 -6.14 1.43 7.73
N VAL A 155 -5.29 0.66 7.07
CA VAL A 155 -5.69 -0.53 6.30
C VAL A 155 -4.53 -1.53 6.22
N SER A 156 -4.83 -2.82 6.10
CA SER A 156 -3.76 -3.81 5.87
C SER A 156 -3.13 -3.60 4.49
N TRP A 157 -1.81 -3.83 4.41
CA TRP A 157 -1.08 -3.71 3.14
C TRP A 157 -1.66 -4.62 2.05
N ASP A 158 -2.11 -5.82 2.43
CA ASP A 158 -2.59 -6.80 1.45
C ASP A 158 -3.83 -6.31 0.70
N ARG A 159 -4.72 -5.58 1.38
CA ARG A 159 -5.90 -4.98 0.74
C ARG A 159 -5.50 -3.86 -0.22
N VAL A 160 -4.52 -3.05 0.15
CA VAL A 160 -3.97 -2.01 -0.73
C VAL A 160 -3.40 -2.64 -1.99
N SER A 161 -2.54 -3.66 -1.83
CA SER A 161 -1.93 -4.37 -2.95
C SER A 161 -2.98 -5.06 -3.83
N LEU A 162 -3.99 -5.72 -3.24
CA LEU A 162 -5.09 -6.36 -3.95
C LEU A 162 -5.86 -5.36 -4.83
N VAL A 163 -6.21 -4.21 -4.27
CA VAL A 163 -6.98 -3.18 -5.00
C VAL A 163 -6.14 -2.54 -6.09
N ALA A 164 -4.86 -2.28 -5.85
CA ALA A 164 -3.93 -1.80 -6.86
C ALA A 164 -3.85 -2.77 -8.05
N CYS A 165 -3.68 -4.08 -7.77
CA CYS A 165 -3.66 -5.13 -8.80
C CYS A 165 -4.93 -5.10 -9.65
N TYR A 166 -6.10 -5.02 -9.03
CA TYR A 166 -7.38 -4.99 -9.75
C TYR A 166 -7.51 -3.76 -10.67
N ILE A 167 -7.04 -2.59 -10.21
CA ILE A 167 -7.07 -1.35 -11.00
C ILE A 167 -6.15 -1.45 -12.23
N ILE A 168 -4.89 -1.90 -12.05
CA ILE A 168 -3.89 -1.89 -13.13
C ILE A 168 -4.13 -2.97 -14.18
N MET A 169 -4.86 -4.02 -13.83
CA MET A 169 -5.19 -5.10 -14.77
C MET A 169 -6.09 -4.63 -15.90
N GLU A 170 -7.05 -3.75 -15.60
CA GLU A 170 -7.89 -3.13 -16.62
C GLU A 170 -7.24 -1.85 -17.14
N THR A 171 -6.31 -2.02 -18.09
CA THR A 171 -5.51 -0.93 -18.67
C THR A 171 -6.35 0.24 -19.20
N ALA A 172 -7.49 -0.03 -19.84
CA ALA A 172 -8.40 1.00 -20.35
C ALA A 172 -9.05 1.80 -19.21
N PHE A 173 -9.52 1.11 -18.16
CA PHE A 173 -10.06 1.72 -16.96
C PHE A 173 -8.98 2.55 -16.23
N SER A 174 -7.82 1.96 -15.96
CA SER A 174 -6.69 2.62 -15.28
C SER A 174 -6.33 3.95 -15.96
N LYS A 175 -6.24 3.95 -17.30
CA LYS A 175 -5.98 5.15 -18.09
C LYS A 175 -7.12 6.16 -18.01
N ALA A 176 -8.37 5.72 -18.15
CA ALA A 176 -9.54 6.61 -18.16
C ALA A 176 -9.73 7.34 -16.82
N PHE A 177 -9.39 6.70 -15.71
CA PHE A 177 -9.57 7.26 -14.37
C PHE A 177 -8.30 7.92 -13.80
N GLY A 178 -7.22 8.03 -14.58
CA GLY A 178 -6.02 8.78 -14.19
C GLY A 178 -5.05 8.03 -13.28
N PHE A 179 -5.11 6.70 -13.26
CA PHE A 179 -4.16 5.85 -12.55
C PHE A 179 -2.83 5.66 -13.29
N SER A 180 -2.73 6.05 -14.56
CA SER A 180 -1.46 6.04 -15.30
C SER A 180 -0.37 6.94 -14.69
N ASP A 181 -0.78 8.01 -13.99
CA ASP A 181 0.11 8.92 -13.27
C ASP A 181 0.14 8.64 -11.75
N ALA A 182 -0.53 7.57 -11.31
CA ALA A 182 -0.51 7.09 -9.94
C ALA A 182 0.45 5.89 -9.84
N TYR A 183 0.91 5.58 -8.63
CA TYR A 183 1.97 4.61 -8.40
C TYR A 183 1.42 3.25 -7.94
N CYS A 184 0.30 2.82 -8.52
CA CYS A 184 -0.35 1.55 -8.22
C CYS A 184 0.27 0.38 -9.00
#